data_AF-A0A3N4SHC6-F1
#
_entry.id   AF-A0A3N4SHC6-F1
#
_cell.length_a   1.000
_cell.length_b   1.000
_cell.length_c   1.000
_cell.angle_alpha   90.00
_cell.angle_beta   90.00
_cell.angle_gamma   90.00
#
_symmetry.space_group_name_H-M   'P 1'
#
loop_
_entity.id
_entity.type
_entity.pdbx_description
1 polymer ?
#
loop_
_entity_poly.entity_id
_entity_poly.type
_entity_poly.pdbx_seq_one_letter_code
_entity_poly.pdbx_strand_id
1 'polypeptide(L)'
;MSARAPIEERLRAALEARGQLISAHDLSPARPPAGSTWGTRRIRRVLYVAAAATAAAAAAVILVLSSDTPDRPRPAPPAQHSSPTATPTSTVPSPVPSAVPSTP
;
A
#
# COMPACT_ATOMS: atom_id res chain seq x y z
N MET A 1 -3.59 57.23 58.31
CA MET A 1 -4.17 57.00 56.97
C MET A 1 -3.12 57.37 55.95
N SER A 2 -2.41 56.39 55.39
CA SER A 2 -1.33 56.66 54.43
C SER A 2 -1.91 57.29 53.17
N ALA A 3 -1.57 58.54 52.91
CA ALA A 3 -1.82 59.20 51.64
C ALA A 3 -1.09 58.40 50.56
N ARG A 4 -1.82 57.53 49.88
CA ARG A 4 -1.32 56.75 48.77
C ARG A 4 -0.71 57.72 47.77
N ALA A 5 0.54 57.49 47.34
CA ALA A 5 1.26 58.45 46.52
C ALA A 5 0.44 58.78 45.26
N PRO A 6 0.35 60.04 44.83
CA PRO A 6 -0.51 60.47 43.70
C PRO A 6 -0.24 59.72 42.40
N ILE A 7 0.97 59.16 42.25
CA ILE A 7 1.36 58.32 41.13
C ILE A 7 0.64 56.96 41.15
N GLU A 8 0.51 56.34 42.33
CA GLU A 8 -0.15 55.04 42.46
C GLU A 8 -1.64 55.11 42.12
N GLU A 9 -2.28 56.23 42.42
CA GLU A 9 -3.70 56.43 42.08
C GLU A 9 -3.89 56.63 40.58
N ARG A 10 -2.99 57.36 39.94
CA ARG A 10 -2.99 57.50 38.48
C ARG A 10 -2.73 56.17 37.78
N LEU A 11 -1.83 55.34 38.32
CA LEU A 11 -1.56 54.00 37.81
C LEU A 11 -2.77 53.08 38.01
N ARG A 12 -3.44 53.13 39.16
CA ARG A 12 -4.68 52.39 39.40
C ARG A 12 -5.75 52.75 38.40
N ALA A 13 -6.04 54.03 38.23
CA ALA A 13 -7.03 54.52 37.29
C ALA A 13 -6.69 54.13 35.84
N ALA A 14 -5.41 54.22 35.45
CA ALA A 14 -4.97 53.84 34.12
C ALA A 14 -5.11 52.33 33.86
N LEU A 15 -4.75 51.49 34.83
CA LEU A 15 -4.90 50.03 34.73
C LEU A 15 -6.37 49.60 34.74
N GLU A 16 -7.20 50.26 35.54
CA GLU A 16 -8.65 50.02 35.54
C GLU A 16 -9.27 50.38 34.18
N ALA A 17 -8.94 51.54 33.64
CA ALA A 17 -9.38 51.95 32.30
C ALA A 17 -8.88 50.98 31.21
N ARG A 18 -7.67 50.45 31.34
CA ARG A 18 -7.13 49.41 30.44
C ARG A 18 -7.90 48.10 30.56
N GLY A 19 -8.28 47.71 31.78
CA GLY A 19 -9.04 46.50 32.05
C GLY A 19 -10.43 46.52 31.42
N GLN A 20 -11.09 47.69 31.37
CA GLN A 20 -12.40 47.85 30.71
C GLN A 20 -12.37 47.63 29.19
N LEU A 21 -11.18 47.67 28.57
CA LEU A 21 -11.03 47.40 27.13
C LEU A 21 -10.86 45.91 26.81
N ILE A 22 -10.62 45.06 27.81
CA ILE A 22 -10.44 43.62 27.63
C ILE A 22 -11.80 42.94 27.65
N SER A 23 -12.16 42.29 26.55
CA SER A 23 -13.40 41.52 26.43
C SER A 23 -13.23 40.11 26.98
N ALA A 24 -14.34 39.45 27.33
CA ALA A 24 -14.37 38.02 27.65
C ALA A 24 -13.80 37.16 26.50
N HIS A 25 -13.86 37.64 25.26
CA HIS A 25 -13.26 36.97 24.11
C HIS A 25 -11.73 37.00 24.13
N ASP A 26 -11.12 38.11 24.56
CA ASP A 26 -9.65 38.25 24.65
C ASP A 26 -9.06 37.35 25.74
N LEU A 27 -9.87 37.02 26.74
CA LEU A 27 -9.55 36.08 27.81
C LEU A 27 -9.92 34.64 27.46
N SER A 28 -10.56 34.41 26.31
CA SER A 28 -10.99 33.08 25.95
C SER A 28 -9.77 32.18 25.67
N PRO A 29 -9.78 30.93 26.18
CA PRO A 29 -8.72 29.98 25.87
C PRO A 29 -8.57 29.82 24.36
N ALA A 30 -7.33 29.81 23.88
CA ALA A 30 -7.04 29.57 22.48
C ALA A 30 -7.74 28.28 22.02
N ARG A 31 -8.56 28.38 20.97
CA ARG A 31 -9.30 27.23 20.47
C ARG A 31 -8.29 26.18 20.00
N PRO A 32 -8.34 24.94 20.52
CA PRO A 32 -7.47 23.90 20.02
C PRO A 32 -7.76 23.71 18.52
N PRO A 33 -6.74 23.46 17.69
CA PRO A 33 -6.93 23.26 16.27
C PRO A 33 -8.01 22.19 16.06
N ALA A 34 -9.06 22.55 15.32
CA ALA A 34 -10.17 21.66 15.01
C ALA A 34 -9.67 20.55 14.09
N GLY A 35 -9.05 19.54 14.69
CA GLY A 35 -8.33 18.50 13.98
C GLY A 35 -8.25 17.26 14.84
N SER A 36 -9.40 16.62 15.10
CA SER A 36 -9.51 15.31 15.73
C SER A 36 -8.92 14.16 14.89
N THR A 37 -8.13 14.48 13.87
CA THR A 37 -7.59 13.54 12.90
C THR A 37 -6.56 12.61 13.52
N TRP A 38 -5.81 13.05 14.54
CA TRP A 38 -4.78 12.20 15.14
C TRP A 38 -5.35 11.09 16.03
N GLY A 39 -6.37 11.40 16.83
CA GLY A 39 -7.04 10.42 17.70
C GLY A 39 -7.89 9.42 16.91
N THR A 40 -8.71 9.90 15.98
CA THR A 40 -9.59 9.04 15.16
C THR A 40 -8.82 8.11 14.23
N ARG A 41 -7.67 8.55 13.70
CA ARG A 41 -6.84 7.72 12.79
C ARG A 41 -6.18 6.56 13.51
N ARG A 42 -5.77 6.70 14.78
CA ARG A 42 -5.25 5.57 15.59
C ARG A 42 -6.33 4.54 15.86
N ILE A 43 -7.53 4.98 16.26
CA ILE A 43 -8.67 4.08 16.55
C ILE A 43 -9.05 3.27 15.30
N ARG A 44 -9.16 3.94 14.14
CA ARG A 44 -9.45 3.25 12.87
C ARG A 44 -8.39 2.22 12.50
N ARG A 45 -7.10 2.55 12.66
CA ARG A 45 -6.01 1.60 12.37
C ARG A 45 -6.10 0.34 13.23
N VAL A 46 -6.35 0.46 14.53
CA VAL A 46 -6.50 -0.69 15.42
C VAL A 46 -7.69 -1.56 15.00
N LEU A 47 -8.82 -0.93 14.67
CA LEU A 47 -10.02 -1.63 14.21
C LEU A 47 -9.75 -2.42 12.91
N TYR A 48 -9.06 -1.82 11.94
CA TYR A 48 -8.71 -2.50 10.68
C TYR A 48 -7.73 -3.66 10.90
N VAL A 49 -6.74 -3.51 11.80
CA VAL A 49 -5.80 -4.60 12.11
C VAL A 49 -6.53 -5.77 12.77
N ALA A 50 -7.42 -5.50 13.72
CA ALA A 50 -8.23 -6.54 14.37
C ALA A 50 -9.17 -7.26 13.38
N ALA A 51 -9.81 -6.50 12.49
CA ALA A 51 -10.67 -7.06 11.44
C ALA A 51 -9.86 -7.91 10.43
N ALA A 52 -8.68 -7.46 10.02
CA ALA A 52 -7.81 -8.21 9.12
C ALA A 52 -7.31 -9.52 9.77
N ALA A 53 -6.91 -9.47 11.04
CA ALA A 53 -6.43 -10.65 11.77
C ALA A 53 -7.54 -11.71 11.92
N THR A 54 -8.76 -11.29 12.24
CA THR A 54 -9.91 -12.19 12.35
C THR A 54 -10.29 -12.81 11.00
N ALA A 55 -10.29 -12.01 9.92
CA ALA A 55 -10.52 -12.52 8.56
C ALA A 55 -9.44 -13.53 8.12
N ALA A 56 -8.17 -13.25 8.40
CA ALA A 56 -7.07 -14.15 8.08
C ALA A 56 -7.17 -15.48 8.85
N ALA A 57 -7.49 -15.44 10.14
CA ALA A 57 -7.71 -16.64 10.94
C ALA A 57 -8.87 -17.49 10.39
N ALA A 58 -9.99 -16.87 10.03
CA ALA A 58 -11.11 -17.58 9.43
C ALA A 58 -10.74 -18.22 8.08
N ALA A 59 -10.00 -17.51 7.22
CA ALA A 59 -9.52 -18.05 5.95
C ALA A 59 -8.56 -19.24 6.15
N ALA A 60 -7.68 -19.18 7.15
CA ALA A 60 -6.80 -20.29 7.49
C ALA A 60 -7.57 -21.53 7.94
N VAL A 61 -8.60 -21.37 8.77
CA VAL A 61 -9.47 -22.48 9.20
C VAL A 61 -10.19 -23.11 7.99
N ILE A 62 -10.72 -22.29 7.08
CA ILE A 62 -11.39 -22.77 5.86
C ILE A 62 -10.42 -23.53 4.96
N LEU A 63 -9.20 -23.02 4.77
CA LEU A 63 -8.17 -23.68 3.98
C LEU A 63 -7.76 -25.03 4.57
N VAL A 64 -7.58 -25.10 5.89
CA VAL A 64 -7.27 -26.36 6.59
C VAL A 64 -8.41 -27.36 6.42
N LEU A 65 -9.66 -26.94 6.61
CA LEU A 65 -10.83 -27.80 6.46
C LEU A 65 -11.06 -28.26 5.00
N SER A 66 -10.75 -27.40 4.03
CA SER A 66 -10.89 -27.71 2.60
C SER A 66 -9.73 -28.52 2.03
N SER A 67 -8.59 -28.58 2.74
CA SER A 67 -7.44 -29.39 2.31
C SER A 67 -7.64 -30.88 2.59
N ASP A 68 -8.67 -31.26 3.35
CA ASP A 68 -9.00 -32.64 3.69
C ASP A 68 -9.96 -33.32 2.69
N THR A 69 -10.26 -32.67 1.54
CA THR A 69 -11.05 -33.31 0.47
C THR A 69 -10.20 -34.34 -0.31
N PRO A 70 -10.61 -35.62 -0.41
CA PRO A 70 -9.82 -36.64 -1.09
C PRO A 70 -9.86 -36.49 -2.62
N ASP A 71 -8.67 -36.65 -3.22
CA ASP A 71 -8.36 -36.96 -4.61
C ASP A 71 -9.18 -36.29 -5.72
N ARG A 72 -8.61 -35.22 -6.29
CA ARG A 72 -8.96 -34.80 -7.65
C ARG A 72 -8.31 -35.78 -8.64
N PRO A 73 -9.07 -36.49 -9.50
CA PRO A 73 -8.50 -37.43 -10.44
C PRO A 73 -7.53 -36.69 -11.38
N ARG A 74 -6.29 -37.19 -11.44
CA ARG A 74 -5.23 -36.64 -12.29
C ARG A 74 -5.69 -36.68 -13.76
N PRO A 75 -5.57 -35.59 -14.53
CA PRO A 75 -5.92 -35.60 -15.95
C PRO A 75 -5.09 -36.67 -16.68
N ALA A 76 -5.75 -37.51 -17.47
CA ALA A 76 -5.08 -38.52 -18.28
C ALA A 76 -4.11 -37.84 -19.26
N PRO A 77 -2.89 -38.39 -19.45
CA PRO A 77 -1.91 -37.79 -20.35
C PRO A 77 -2.44 -37.78 -21.80
N PRO A 78 -2.13 -36.72 -22.58
CA PRO A 78 -2.61 -36.58 -23.94
C PRO A 78 -2.03 -37.68 -24.85
N ALA A 79 -2.85 -38.17 -25.78
CA ALA A 79 -2.45 -39.20 -26.73
C ALA A 79 -1.29 -38.70 -27.60
N GLN A 80 -0.19 -39.47 -27.64
CA GLN A 80 0.94 -39.17 -28.51
C GLN A 80 0.59 -39.57 -29.95
N HIS A 81 0.50 -38.58 -30.84
CA HIS A 81 0.37 -38.82 -32.27
C HIS A 81 1.74 -39.22 -32.85
N SER A 82 1.84 -40.41 -33.45
CA SER A 82 2.99 -40.81 -34.25
C SER A 82 2.92 -40.13 -35.62
N SER A 83 3.62 -39.02 -35.80
CA SER A 83 3.74 -38.38 -37.11
C SER A 83 4.72 -39.17 -37.99
N PRO A 84 4.37 -39.59 -39.21
CA PRO A 84 5.33 -40.19 -40.13
C PRO A 84 6.29 -39.11 -40.67
N THR A 85 7.59 -39.38 -40.54
CA THR A 85 8.68 -38.58 -41.11
C THR A 85 8.54 -38.48 -42.63
N ALA A 86 8.17 -37.31 -43.14
CA ALA A 86 8.33 -36.99 -44.55
C ALA A 86 9.77 -36.52 -44.79
N THR A 87 10.56 -37.37 -45.44
CA THR A 87 11.93 -37.08 -45.89
C THR A 87 11.91 -36.00 -46.98
N PRO A 88 12.55 -34.83 -46.83
CA PRO A 88 12.70 -33.90 -47.94
C PRO A 88 13.80 -34.39 -48.89
N THR A 89 13.42 -34.75 -50.12
CA THR A 89 14.36 -34.99 -51.23
C THR A 89 14.98 -33.65 -51.64
N SER A 90 16.23 -33.41 -51.22
CA SER A 90 17.02 -32.26 -51.67
C SER A 90 17.69 -32.59 -53.01
N THR A 91 17.19 -32.00 -54.09
CA THR A 91 17.83 -32.03 -55.41
C THR A 91 19.04 -31.10 -55.40
N VAL A 92 20.24 -31.68 -55.28
CA VAL A 92 21.52 -30.99 -55.42
C VAL A 92 21.95 -31.07 -56.90
N PRO A 93 22.29 -29.95 -57.58
CA PRO A 93 22.90 -30.01 -58.90
C PRO A 93 24.36 -30.47 -58.81
N SER A 94 24.69 -31.52 -59.58
CA SER A 94 26.02 -32.15 -59.66
C SER A 94 27.12 -31.19 -60.15
N PRO A 95 28.30 -31.14 -59.50
CA PRO A 95 29.49 -30.55 -60.10
C PRO A 95 30.17 -31.52 -61.09
N VAL A 96 30.50 -31.00 -62.27
CA VAL A 96 31.21 -31.68 -63.37
C VAL A 96 32.65 -32.03 -62.94
N PRO A 97 33.14 -33.26 -63.15
CA PRO A 97 34.55 -33.59 -62.98
C PRO A 97 35.36 -33.22 -64.24
N SER A 98 36.37 -32.35 -64.07
CA SER A 98 37.40 -32.11 -65.10
C SER A 98 38.26 -33.36 -65.32
N ALA A 99 38.35 -33.81 -66.57
CA ALA A 99 39.19 -34.90 -67.01
C ALA A 99 40.58 -34.41 -67.46
N VAL A 100 41.63 -35.11 -67.06
CA VAL A 100 42.96 -35.11 -67.69
C VAL A 100 43.68 -36.42 -67.30
N PRO A 101 44.69 -36.91 -68.04
CA PRO A 101 45.10 -36.63 -69.43
C PRO A 101 45.33 -37.94 -70.24
N SER A 102 45.44 -37.86 -71.57
CA SER A 102 46.18 -38.85 -72.38
C SER A 102 46.58 -38.25 -73.73
N THR A 103 47.88 -38.12 -73.96
CA THR A 103 48.52 -37.95 -75.28
C THR A 103 49.38 -39.18 -75.55
N PRO A 104 49.58 -39.57 -76.83
CA PRO A 104 50.38 -40.74 -77.21
C PRO A 104 51.86 -40.60 -76.87
#